data_AF-A0A853MH56-F1
#
_entry.id   AF-A0A853MH56-F1
#
_cell.length_a   1.000
_cell.length_b   1.000
_cell.length_c   1.000
_cell.angle_alpha   90.00
_cell.angle_beta   90.00
_cell.angle_gamma   90.00
#
_symmetry.space_group_name_H-M   'P 1'
#
loop_
_entity.id
_entity.type
_entity.pdbx_description
1 polymer ?
#
loop_
_entity_poly.entity_id
_entity_poly.type
_entity_poly.pdbx_seq_one_letter_code
_entity_poly.pdbx_strand_id
1 'polypeptide(L)'
;MIEAEIKALIQKELPRAIAEEPGVRDFVLRTVSEYYTPRTEFDEKFDRVLNELQRDREEQARKWDEQNRKFDAFQAEQSQKWDEQNRKFDAFQAEQAQKWDEQNRKWDEQNRKWDEQNRKWEENTQRLDRIEAQNSATLEEIQKANRRYESAIGAIGSRWGLYSEASFRNGLKAILGQSFGVEVLNLTLYDQEGEVFGRPEQVELDIIIKNGLTIVCELKSSIDKAGMYVFGRKSEFYAKNQNRVVDRKIVISPMVDERAIPVAKSLGIETYSYADMVVS
;
A
#
# COMPACT_ATOMS: atom_id res chain seq x y z
N MET A 1 -58.21 107.67 63.41
CA MET A 1 -57.36 107.76 64.61
C MET A 1 -57.87 106.86 65.75
N ILE A 2 -59.15 106.94 66.10
CA ILE A 2 -59.75 106.22 67.24
C ILE A 2 -59.60 104.68 67.17
N GLU A 3 -59.73 104.09 65.99
CA GLU A 3 -59.67 102.62 65.82
C GLU A 3 -58.25 102.05 66.06
N ALA A 4 -57.21 102.80 65.70
CA ALA A 4 -55.81 102.39 65.91
C ALA A 4 -55.42 102.44 67.39
N GLU A 5 -55.92 103.45 68.12
CA GLU A 5 -55.71 103.59 69.56
C GLU A 5 -56.43 102.49 70.35
N ILE A 6 -57.68 102.17 69.97
CA ILE A 6 -58.44 101.07 70.59
C ILE A 6 -57.71 99.73 70.38
N LYS A 7 -57.20 99.48 69.17
CA LYS A 7 -56.47 98.24 68.88
C LYS A 7 -55.17 98.11 69.69
N ALA A 8 -54.41 99.21 69.81
CA ALA A 8 -53.18 99.24 70.61
C ALA A 8 -53.46 99.02 72.10
N LEU A 9 -54.56 99.59 72.61
CA LEU A 9 -55.00 99.41 73.99
C LEU A 9 -55.42 97.96 74.26
N ILE A 10 -56.22 97.36 73.38
CA ILE A 10 -56.62 95.95 73.48
C ILE A 10 -55.38 95.07 73.44
N GLN A 11 -54.43 95.27 72.53
CA GLN A 11 -53.21 94.45 72.48
C GLN A 11 -52.36 94.52 73.76
N LYS A 12 -52.33 95.68 74.42
CA LYS A 12 -51.57 95.88 75.65
C LYS A 12 -52.25 95.24 76.87
N GLU A 13 -53.57 95.39 76.99
CA GLU A 13 -54.31 94.97 78.19
C GLU A 13 -54.90 93.56 78.08
N LEU A 14 -55.16 93.06 76.87
CA LEU A 14 -55.76 91.73 76.65
C LEU A 14 -54.93 90.58 77.26
N PRO A 15 -53.58 90.53 77.16
CA PRO A 15 -52.79 89.48 77.83
C PRO A 15 -53.00 89.45 79.34
N ARG A 16 -53.13 90.63 79.96
CA ARG A 16 -53.36 90.77 81.40
C ARG A 16 -54.79 90.38 81.77
N ALA A 17 -55.76 90.81 80.99
CA ALA A 17 -57.18 90.45 81.16
C ALA A 17 -57.40 88.93 81.05
N ILE A 18 -56.71 88.24 80.13
CA ILE A 18 -56.78 86.77 80.02
C ILE A 18 -56.22 86.07 81.28
N ALA A 19 -55.21 86.65 81.94
CA ALA A 19 -54.58 86.05 83.12
C ALA A 19 -55.39 86.28 84.40
N GLU A 20 -55.96 87.48 84.56
CA GLU A 20 -56.61 87.92 85.80
C GLU A 20 -58.14 87.70 85.80
N GLU A 21 -58.80 87.70 84.63
CA GLU A 21 -60.26 87.59 84.52
C GLU A 21 -60.73 86.29 83.86
N PRO A 22 -61.39 85.38 84.61
CA PRO A 22 -61.91 84.13 84.07
C PRO A 22 -62.90 84.31 82.91
N GLY A 23 -63.74 85.35 82.96
CA GLY A 23 -64.74 85.61 81.92
C GLY A 23 -64.14 85.98 80.57
N VAL A 24 -63.08 86.79 80.55
CA VAL A 24 -62.35 87.16 79.32
C VAL A 24 -61.59 85.96 78.77
N ARG A 25 -60.94 85.18 79.64
CA ARG A 25 -60.27 83.94 79.26
C ARG A 25 -61.22 82.94 78.59
N ASP A 26 -62.38 82.71 79.18
CA ASP A 26 -63.38 81.76 78.67
C ASP A 26 -64.04 82.24 77.37
N PHE A 27 -64.20 83.56 77.20
CA PHE A 27 -64.65 84.16 75.95
C PHE A 27 -63.62 83.94 74.83
N VAL A 28 -62.35 84.30 75.07
CA VAL A 28 -61.27 84.12 74.09
C VAL A 28 -61.11 82.64 73.73
N LEU A 29 -61.06 81.74 74.72
CA LEU A 29 -60.94 80.30 74.48
C LEU A 29 -62.08 79.74 73.64
N ARG A 30 -63.33 80.18 73.85
CA ARG A 30 -64.50 79.76 73.07
C ARG A 30 -64.48 80.31 71.65
N THR A 31 -64.01 81.53 71.45
CA THR A 31 -63.87 82.13 70.12
C THR A 31 -62.80 81.44 69.29
N VAL A 32 -61.70 80.99 69.93
CA VAL A 32 -60.62 80.31 69.20
C VAL A 32 -60.74 78.79 69.19
N SER A 33 -61.58 78.17 70.05
CA SER A 33 -61.70 76.71 70.15
C SER A 33 -62.18 76.05 68.87
N GLU A 34 -62.93 76.75 68.01
CA GLU A 34 -63.30 76.24 66.68
C GLU A 34 -62.10 76.07 65.73
N TYR A 35 -61.00 76.78 66.00
CA TYR A 35 -59.78 76.77 65.17
C TYR A 35 -58.64 75.92 65.75
N TYR A 36 -58.80 75.37 66.97
CA TYR A 36 -57.79 74.52 67.62
C TYR A 36 -58.34 73.13 67.91
N THR A 37 -57.62 72.09 67.48
CA THR A 37 -57.88 70.72 67.93
C THR A 37 -57.54 70.61 69.42
N PRO A 38 -58.44 70.11 70.28
CA PRO A 38 -58.13 69.85 71.69
C PRO A 38 -56.86 68.99 71.80
N ARG A 39 -55.97 69.31 72.74
CA ARG A 39 -54.68 68.63 72.91
C ARG A 39 -54.82 67.10 73.00
N THR A 40 -55.90 66.62 73.60
CA THR A 40 -56.25 65.19 73.69
C THR A 40 -56.50 64.53 72.34
N GLU A 41 -57.23 65.18 71.43
CA GLU A 41 -57.47 64.62 70.08
C GLU A 41 -56.20 64.64 69.22
N PHE A 42 -55.31 65.62 69.44
CA PHE A 42 -54.00 65.65 68.78
C PHE A 42 -53.12 64.51 69.29
N ASP A 43 -53.03 64.31 70.61
CA ASP A 43 -52.24 63.24 71.23
C ASP A 43 -52.73 61.86 70.76
N GLU A 44 -54.05 61.63 70.69
CA GLU A 44 -54.63 60.36 70.18
C GLU A 44 -54.31 60.11 68.70
N LYS A 45 -54.36 61.15 67.85
CA LYS A 45 -53.99 61.04 66.43
C LYS A 45 -52.49 60.82 66.27
N PHE A 46 -51.68 61.51 67.08
CA PHE A 46 -50.22 61.39 67.06
C PHE A 46 -49.77 60.00 67.53
N ASP A 47 -50.35 59.48 68.62
CA ASP A 47 -50.09 58.13 69.12
C ASP A 47 -50.52 57.06 68.10
N ARG A 48 -51.64 57.27 67.38
CA ARG A 48 -52.05 56.37 66.29
C ARG A 48 -51.00 56.33 65.18
N VAL A 49 -50.52 57.50 64.73
CA VAL A 49 -49.49 57.62 63.70
C VAL A 49 -48.17 57.00 64.15
N LEU A 50 -47.76 57.20 65.41
CA LEU A 50 -46.54 56.59 65.94
C LEU A 50 -46.65 55.06 66.00
N ASN A 51 -47.81 54.53 66.41
CA ASN A 51 -48.06 53.09 66.42
C ASN A 51 -48.08 52.49 65.00
N GLU A 52 -48.65 53.20 64.03
CA GLU A 52 -48.60 52.82 62.61
C GLU A 52 -47.16 52.82 62.09
N LEU A 53 -46.38 53.87 62.38
CA LEU A 53 -44.96 53.93 62.02
C LEU A 53 -44.12 52.83 62.67
N GLN A 54 -44.43 52.45 63.92
CA GLN A 54 -43.76 51.34 64.58
C GLN A 54 -44.09 50.00 63.89
N ARG A 55 -45.38 49.75 63.61
CA ARG A 55 -45.82 48.56 62.88
C ARG A 55 -45.19 48.48 61.49
N ASP A 56 -45.16 49.58 60.76
CA ASP A 56 -44.52 49.66 59.44
C ASP A 56 -43.03 49.35 59.53
N ARG A 57 -42.32 49.89 60.53
CA ARG A 57 -40.89 49.56 60.73
C ARG A 57 -40.68 48.08 61.05
N GLU A 58 -41.52 47.49 61.90
CA GLU A 58 -41.45 46.07 62.24
C GLU A 58 -41.75 45.19 61.01
N GLU A 59 -42.73 45.56 60.19
CA GLU A 59 -43.03 44.86 58.93
C GLU A 59 -41.91 45.01 57.89
N GLN A 60 -41.32 46.20 57.76
CA GLN A 60 -40.18 46.43 56.88
C GLN A 60 -38.95 45.65 57.35
N ALA A 61 -38.68 45.61 58.66
CA ALA A 61 -37.59 44.81 59.21
C ALA A 61 -37.80 43.31 58.93
N ARG A 62 -39.02 42.79 59.08
CA ARG A 62 -39.35 41.40 58.74
C ARG A 62 -39.17 41.11 57.25
N LYS A 63 -39.65 42.01 56.37
CA LYS A 63 -39.48 41.88 54.91
C LYS A 63 -38.01 41.93 54.52
N TRP A 64 -37.23 42.80 55.17
CA TRP A 64 -35.79 42.90 54.97
C TRP A 64 -35.06 41.62 55.40
N ASP A 65 -35.36 41.10 56.59
CA ASP A 65 -34.79 39.84 57.09
C ASP A 65 -35.15 38.66 56.17
N GLU A 66 -36.40 38.60 55.70
CA GLU A 66 -36.83 37.56 54.76
C GLU A 66 -36.12 37.68 53.40
N GLN A 67 -35.95 38.91 52.88
CA GLN A 67 -35.19 39.16 51.65
C GLN A 67 -33.72 38.79 51.81
N ASN A 68 -33.08 39.16 52.92
CA ASN A 68 -31.69 38.80 53.19
C ASN A 68 -31.52 37.28 53.24
N ARG A 69 -32.41 36.57 53.93
CA ARG A 69 -32.37 35.09 53.94
C ARG A 69 -32.53 34.48 52.57
N LYS A 70 -33.44 35.02 51.73
CA LYS A 70 -33.61 34.56 50.34
C LYS A 70 -32.37 34.86 49.51
N PHE A 71 -31.74 36.02 49.71
CA PHE A 71 -30.52 36.40 49.02
C PHE A 71 -29.34 35.49 49.42
N ASP A 72 -29.15 35.23 50.72
CA ASP A 72 -28.11 34.33 51.23
C ASP A 72 -28.30 32.90 50.71
N ALA A 73 -29.54 32.40 50.72
CA ALA A 73 -29.86 31.08 50.18
C ALA A 73 -29.58 31.00 48.67
N PHE A 74 -29.94 32.04 47.92
CA PHE A 74 -29.65 32.14 46.48
C PHE A 74 -28.14 32.18 46.21
N GLN A 75 -27.39 32.99 46.96
CA GLN A 75 -25.93 33.07 46.82
C GLN A 75 -25.26 31.72 47.13
N ALA A 76 -25.71 31.03 48.18
CA ALA A 76 -25.21 29.69 48.51
C ALA A 76 -25.51 28.69 47.38
N GLU A 77 -26.71 28.71 46.81
CA GLU A 77 -27.07 27.85 45.67
C GLU A 77 -26.23 28.17 44.42
N GLN A 78 -26.01 29.45 44.11
CA GLN A 78 -25.16 29.85 42.99
C GLN A 78 -23.71 29.42 43.19
N SER A 79 -23.17 29.56 44.41
CA SER A 79 -21.81 29.10 44.73
C SER A 79 -21.69 27.59 44.54
N GLN A 80 -22.67 26.80 45.00
CA GLN A 80 -22.67 25.35 44.81
C GLN A 80 -22.73 24.96 43.33
N LYS A 81 -23.60 25.62 42.55
CA LYS A 81 -23.68 25.41 41.09
C LYS A 81 -22.37 25.74 40.41
N TRP A 82 -21.70 26.81 40.84
CA TRP A 82 -20.42 27.21 40.31
C TRP A 82 -19.30 26.21 40.62
N ASP A 83 -19.23 25.74 41.87
CA ASP A 83 -18.28 24.72 42.29
C ASP A 83 -18.52 23.38 41.56
N GLU A 84 -19.78 23.03 41.29
CA GLU A 84 -20.12 21.84 40.53
C GLU A 84 -19.73 21.98 39.04
N GLN A 85 -19.96 23.15 38.44
CA GLN A 85 -19.53 23.42 37.08
C GLN A 85 -18.01 23.40 36.93
N ASN A 86 -17.28 24.02 37.86
CA ASN A 86 -15.82 23.97 37.87
C ASN A 86 -15.31 22.53 37.97
N ARG A 87 -15.88 21.72 38.88
CA ARG A 87 -15.51 20.31 38.98
C ARG A 87 -15.78 19.51 37.69
N LYS A 88 -16.90 19.77 37.02
CA LYS A 88 -17.22 19.15 35.73
C LYS A 88 -16.25 19.60 34.64
N PHE A 89 -15.88 20.88 34.63
CA PHE A 89 -14.91 21.42 33.68
C PHE A 89 -13.52 20.82 33.90
N ASP A 90 -13.05 20.75 35.14
CA ASP A 90 -11.75 20.16 35.48
C ASP A 90 -11.70 18.67 35.11
N ALA A 91 -12.76 17.92 35.39
CA ALA A 91 -12.87 16.52 35.00
C ALA A 91 -12.84 16.33 33.48
N PHE A 92 -13.57 17.19 32.74
CA PHE A 92 -13.56 17.18 31.28
C PHE A 92 -12.17 17.51 30.71
N GLN A 93 -11.49 18.53 31.25
CA GLN A 93 -10.13 18.88 30.84
C GLN A 93 -9.14 17.73 31.10
N ALA A 94 -9.24 17.07 32.25
CA ALA A 94 -8.41 15.91 32.56
C ALA A 94 -8.66 14.75 31.59
N GLU A 95 -9.92 14.47 31.24
CA GLU A 95 -10.26 13.43 30.25
C GLU A 95 -9.71 13.77 28.85
N GLN A 96 -9.82 15.04 28.43
CA GLN A 96 -9.25 15.48 27.15
C GLN A 96 -7.72 15.35 27.13
N ALA A 97 -7.04 15.72 28.22
CA ALA A 97 -5.61 15.56 28.34
C ALA A 97 -5.19 14.09 28.23
N GLN A 98 -5.91 13.18 28.89
CA GLN A 98 -5.65 11.74 28.78
C GLN A 98 -5.85 11.21 27.35
N LYS A 99 -6.93 11.62 26.68
CA LYS A 99 -7.18 11.25 25.28
C LYS A 99 -6.09 11.76 24.34
N TRP A 100 -5.63 12.99 24.57
CA TRP A 100 -4.55 13.59 23.80
C TRP A 100 -3.24 12.82 24.00
N ASP A 101 -2.88 12.51 25.25
CA ASP A 101 -1.69 11.70 25.58
C ASP A 101 -1.75 10.29 24.95
N GLU A 102 -2.92 9.64 24.98
CA GLU A 102 -3.10 8.32 24.38
C GLU A 102 -2.97 8.39 22.85
N GLN A 103 -3.55 9.40 22.21
CA GLN A 103 -3.38 9.61 20.76
C GLN A 103 -1.91 9.88 20.41
N ASN A 104 -1.24 10.70 21.20
CA ASN A 104 0.17 11.04 20.95
C ASN A 104 1.05 9.79 21.05
N ARG A 105 0.81 8.93 22.06
CA ARG A 105 1.49 7.63 22.17
C ARG A 105 1.23 6.70 20.99
N LYS A 106 -0.02 6.63 20.51
CA LYS A 106 -0.35 5.83 19.31
C LYS A 106 0.36 6.37 18.07
N TRP A 107 0.44 7.69 17.94
CA TRP A 107 1.14 8.34 16.84
C TRP A 107 2.64 8.06 16.88
N ASP A 108 3.27 8.18 18.06
CA ASP A 108 4.68 7.83 18.26
C ASP A 108 4.98 6.36 17.92
N GLU A 109 4.10 5.44 18.33
CA GLU A 109 4.25 4.01 18.01
C GLU A 109 4.12 3.74 16.50
N GLN A 110 3.16 4.38 15.84
CA GLN A 110 3.01 4.30 14.38
C GLN A 110 4.23 4.86 13.66
N ASN A 111 4.75 5.99 14.12
CA ASN A 111 5.93 6.61 13.53
C ASN A 111 7.16 5.70 13.67
N ARG A 112 7.36 5.07 14.84
CA ARG A 112 8.43 4.06 15.02
C ARG A 112 8.27 2.85 14.11
N LYS A 113 7.05 2.35 13.91
CA LYS A 113 6.78 1.25 12.97
C LYS A 113 7.10 1.66 11.54
N TRP A 114 6.76 2.89 11.17
CA TRP A 114 7.07 3.44 9.86
C TRP A 114 8.58 3.56 9.63
N ASP A 115 9.32 4.08 10.61
CA ASP A 115 10.79 4.15 10.55
C ASP A 115 11.44 2.75 10.43
N GLU A 116 10.94 1.75 11.17
CA GLU A 116 11.45 0.38 11.07
C GLU A 116 11.15 -0.25 9.70
N GLN A 117 9.95 -0.02 9.16
CA GLN A 117 9.58 -0.47 7.82
C GLN A 117 10.46 0.20 6.75
N ASN A 118 10.70 1.50 6.87
CA ASN A 118 11.54 2.23 5.95
C ASN A 118 12.98 1.70 5.97
N ARG A 119 13.52 1.41 7.16
CA ARG A 119 14.84 0.77 7.30
C ARG A 119 14.90 -0.62 6.66
N LYS A 120 13.87 -1.47 6.86
CA LYS A 120 13.79 -2.78 6.20
C LYS A 120 13.71 -2.66 4.68
N TRP A 121 13.00 -1.65 4.20
CA TRP A 121 12.87 -1.37 2.77
C TRP A 121 14.22 -0.95 2.17
N GLU A 122 14.95 -0.04 2.83
CA GLU A 122 16.30 0.36 2.43
C GLU A 122 17.28 -0.84 2.43
N GLU A 123 17.27 -1.67 3.47
CA GLU A 123 18.09 -2.89 3.55
C GLU A 123 17.76 -3.86 2.40
N ASN A 124 16.48 -4.01 2.05
CA ASN A 124 16.06 -4.89 0.96
C ASN A 124 16.44 -4.32 -0.41
N THR A 125 16.31 -3.02 -0.62
CA THR A 125 16.75 -2.34 -1.86
C THR A 125 18.25 -2.52 -2.05
N GLN A 126 19.06 -2.30 -1.01
CA GLN A 126 20.51 -2.57 -1.09
C GLN A 126 20.83 -4.04 -1.39
N ARG A 127 20.03 -4.98 -0.87
CA ARG A 127 20.20 -6.40 -1.17
C ARG A 127 19.88 -6.70 -2.64
N LEU A 128 18.84 -6.10 -3.20
CA LEU A 128 18.48 -6.23 -4.61
C LEU A 128 19.59 -5.66 -5.51
N ASP A 129 20.11 -4.48 -5.20
CA ASP A 129 21.21 -3.86 -5.94
C ASP A 129 22.46 -4.76 -5.96
N ARG A 130 22.78 -5.41 -4.83
CA ARG A 130 23.89 -6.37 -4.76
C ARG A 130 23.64 -7.61 -5.62
N ILE A 131 22.42 -8.14 -5.61
CA ILE A 131 22.05 -9.31 -6.43
C ILE A 131 22.11 -8.94 -7.92
N GLU A 132 21.62 -7.76 -8.30
CA GLU A 132 21.67 -7.27 -9.68
C GLU A 132 23.11 -7.09 -10.17
N ALA A 133 24.00 -6.53 -9.32
CA ALA A 133 25.42 -6.43 -9.61
C ALA A 133 26.09 -7.80 -9.76
N GLN A 134 25.79 -8.75 -8.87
CA GLN A 134 26.29 -10.13 -8.95
C GLN A 134 25.81 -10.86 -10.21
N ASN A 135 24.53 -10.70 -10.56
CA ASN A 135 23.96 -11.29 -11.76
C ASN A 135 24.61 -10.71 -13.02
N SER A 136 24.78 -9.39 -13.07
CA SER A 136 25.46 -8.71 -14.17
C SER A 136 26.90 -9.22 -14.36
N ALA A 137 27.66 -9.33 -13.26
CA ALA A 137 29.02 -9.89 -13.29
C ALA A 137 29.05 -11.36 -13.76
N THR A 138 28.11 -12.18 -13.27
CA THR A 138 27.98 -13.59 -13.65
C THR A 138 27.64 -13.73 -15.14
N LEU A 139 26.74 -12.88 -15.66
CA LEU A 139 26.38 -12.86 -17.08
C LEU A 139 27.58 -12.48 -17.96
N GLU A 140 28.40 -11.52 -17.54
CA GLU A 140 29.64 -11.20 -18.24
C GLU A 140 30.62 -12.37 -18.27
N GLU A 141 30.77 -13.09 -17.17
CA GLU A 141 31.62 -14.29 -17.11
C GLU A 141 31.10 -15.39 -18.03
N ILE A 142 29.78 -15.64 -18.04
CA ILE A 142 29.13 -16.58 -18.96
C ILE A 142 29.40 -16.17 -20.41
N GLN A 143 29.24 -14.88 -20.76
CA GLN A 143 29.53 -14.41 -22.12
C GLN A 143 31.00 -14.56 -22.50
N LYS A 144 31.94 -14.29 -21.57
CA LYS A 144 33.37 -14.52 -21.79
C LYS A 144 33.69 -16.00 -21.97
N ALA A 145 33.06 -16.87 -21.19
CA ALA A 145 33.18 -18.32 -21.34
C ALA A 145 32.62 -18.79 -22.70
N ASN A 146 31.43 -18.35 -23.09
CA ASN A 146 30.83 -18.66 -24.38
C ASN A 146 31.71 -18.21 -25.55
N ARG A 147 32.27 -16.99 -25.52
CA ARG A 147 33.22 -16.54 -26.56
C ARG A 147 34.48 -17.41 -26.63
N ARG A 148 34.99 -17.87 -25.49
CA ARG A 148 36.12 -18.83 -25.44
C ARG A 148 35.72 -20.20 -25.99
N TYR A 149 34.51 -20.67 -25.69
CA TYR A 149 33.97 -21.91 -26.26
C TYR A 149 33.76 -21.80 -27.77
N GLU A 150 33.18 -20.71 -28.29
CA GLU A 150 33.03 -20.47 -29.73
C GLU A 150 34.40 -20.40 -30.44
N SER A 151 35.39 -19.74 -29.83
CA SER A 151 36.75 -19.65 -30.35
C SER A 151 37.49 -21.00 -30.31
N ALA A 152 37.21 -21.84 -29.32
CA ALA A 152 37.75 -23.21 -29.23
C ALA A 152 37.02 -24.19 -30.17
N ILE A 153 35.73 -23.99 -30.42
CA ILE A 153 34.87 -24.85 -31.23
C ILE A 153 35.02 -24.55 -32.73
N GLY A 154 35.39 -23.33 -33.14
CA GLY A 154 35.53 -22.98 -34.57
C GLY A 154 36.55 -23.84 -35.35
N ALA A 155 37.58 -24.38 -34.69
CA ALA A 155 38.58 -25.28 -35.30
C ALA A 155 38.46 -26.75 -34.84
N ILE A 156 37.78 -27.00 -33.71
CA ILE A 156 37.58 -28.35 -33.16
C ILE A 156 36.25 -28.95 -33.60
N GLY A 157 35.21 -28.18 -33.92
CA GLY A 157 33.90 -28.67 -34.35
C GLY A 157 33.93 -29.50 -35.63
N SER A 158 34.72 -29.11 -36.63
CA SER A 158 34.92 -29.89 -37.86
C SER A 158 35.74 -31.17 -37.61
N ARG A 159 36.70 -31.12 -36.68
CA ARG A 159 37.52 -32.27 -36.31
C ARG A 159 36.75 -33.24 -35.40
N TRP A 160 35.95 -32.75 -34.45
CA TRP A 160 35.07 -33.55 -33.61
C TRP A 160 33.95 -34.21 -34.43
N GLY A 161 33.40 -33.54 -35.46
CA GLY A 161 32.48 -34.17 -36.41
C GLY A 161 33.11 -35.39 -37.09
N LEU A 162 34.31 -35.24 -37.66
CA LEU A 162 35.04 -36.33 -38.33
C LEU A 162 35.48 -37.46 -37.36
N TYR A 163 36.00 -37.12 -36.17
CA TYR A 163 36.37 -38.12 -35.17
C TYR A 163 35.15 -38.83 -34.57
N SER A 164 34.02 -38.12 -34.38
CA SER A 164 32.75 -38.71 -33.94
C SER A 164 32.17 -39.65 -35.00
N GLU A 165 32.24 -39.29 -36.29
CA GLU A 165 31.75 -40.13 -37.39
C GLU A 165 32.53 -41.45 -37.47
N ALA A 166 33.87 -41.38 -37.42
CA ALA A 166 34.72 -42.57 -37.44
C ALA A 166 34.52 -43.45 -36.18
N SER A 167 34.43 -42.84 -34.99
CA SER A 167 34.18 -43.57 -33.74
C SER A 167 32.80 -44.23 -33.72
N PHE A 168 31.75 -43.54 -34.16
CA PHE A 168 30.40 -44.09 -34.24
C PHE A 168 30.33 -45.25 -35.24
N ARG A 169 30.97 -45.09 -36.40
CA ARG A 169 31.07 -46.15 -37.43
C ARG A 169 31.80 -47.39 -36.92
N ASN A 170 32.93 -47.21 -36.25
CA ASN A 170 33.68 -48.31 -35.65
C ASN A 170 32.86 -49.02 -34.56
N GLY A 171 32.13 -48.26 -33.73
CA GLY A 171 31.20 -48.81 -32.75
C GLY A 171 30.07 -49.62 -33.39
N LEU A 172 29.42 -49.07 -34.42
CA LEU A 172 28.35 -49.73 -35.15
C LEU A 172 28.84 -51.02 -35.82
N LYS A 173 30.03 -51.00 -36.43
CA LYS A 173 30.67 -52.18 -36.99
C LYS A 173 30.96 -53.25 -35.93
N ALA A 174 31.47 -52.86 -34.76
CA ALA A 174 31.72 -53.79 -33.67
C ALA A 174 30.42 -54.44 -33.16
N ILE A 175 29.39 -53.64 -32.88
CA ILE A 175 28.10 -54.11 -32.37
C ILE A 175 27.41 -55.01 -33.39
N LEU A 176 27.24 -54.54 -34.62
CA LEU A 176 26.50 -55.28 -35.65
C LEU A 176 27.26 -56.50 -36.15
N GLY A 177 28.58 -56.37 -36.32
CA GLY A 177 29.44 -57.47 -36.77
C GLY A 177 29.56 -58.59 -35.73
N GLN A 178 29.93 -58.24 -34.49
CA GLN A 178 30.22 -59.25 -33.47
C GLN A 178 28.95 -59.86 -32.87
N SER A 179 27.91 -59.07 -32.64
CA SER A 179 26.71 -59.53 -31.93
C SER A 179 25.63 -60.09 -32.86
N PHE A 180 25.61 -59.70 -34.14
CA PHE A 180 24.50 -60.02 -35.04
C PHE A 180 24.94 -60.63 -36.39
N GLY A 181 26.23 -60.87 -36.61
CA GLY A 181 26.75 -61.43 -37.86
C GLY A 181 26.44 -60.58 -39.09
N VAL A 182 26.37 -59.25 -38.91
CA VAL A 182 26.10 -58.28 -39.98
C VAL A 182 27.44 -57.84 -40.56
N GLU A 183 27.56 -57.77 -41.88
CA GLU A 183 28.73 -57.20 -42.53
C GLU A 183 28.59 -55.68 -42.64
N VAL A 184 29.54 -54.93 -42.08
CA VAL A 184 29.60 -53.47 -42.20
C VAL A 184 30.87 -53.09 -42.94
N LEU A 185 30.70 -52.52 -44.13
CA LEU A 185 31.75 -52.15 -45.07
C LEU A 185 31.87 -50.63 -45.15
N ASN A 186 33.10 -50.15 -45.19
CA ASN A 186 33.42 -48.80 -45.64
C ASN A 186 34.12 -48.94 -46.98
N LEU A 187 33.51 -48.40 -48.03
CA LEU A 187 33.98 -48.55 -49.40
C LEU A 187 34.35 -47.18 -49.97
N THR A 188 35.51 -47.13 -50.61
CA THR A 188 35.93 -46.01 -51.44
C THR A 188 36.04 -46.53 -52.87
N LEU A 189 35.15 -46.06 -53.73
CA LEU A 189 35.12 -46.39 -55.16
C LEU A 189 35.57 -45.16 -55.95
N TYR A 190 36.20 -45.35 -57.10
CA TYR A 190 36.56 -44.23 -57.98
C TYR A 190 35.56 -44.13 -59.13
N ASP A 191 34.85 -43.01 -59.20
CA ASP A 191 33.88 -42.71 -60.26
C ASP A 191 34.63 -42.03 -61.41
N GLN A 192 34.95 -42.79 -62.46
CA GLN A 192 35.71 -42.28 -63.62
C GLN A 192 34.88 -41.37 -64.53
N GLU A 193 33.56 -41.57 -64.60
CA GLU A 193 32.67 -40.84 -65.51
C GLU A 193 32.09 -39.58 -64.83
N GLY A 194 32.25 -39.46 -63.51
CA GLY A 194 31.72 -38.36 -62.73
C GLY A 194 30.20 -38.39 -62.58
N GLU A 195 29.60 -39.58 -62.56
CA GLU A 195 28.16 -39.78 -62.34
C GLU A 195 27.67 -39.12 -61.03
N VAL A 196 28.49 -39.15 -59.97
CA VAL A 196 28.13 -38.65 -58.64
C VAL A 196 28.40 -37.16 -58.47
N PHE A 197 29.56 -36.68 -58.91
CA PHE A 197 30.01 -35.30 -58.63
C PHE A 197 30.10 -34.40 -59.87
N GLY A 198 29.78 -34.93 -61.06
CA GLY A 198 29.91 -34.24 -62.35
C GLY A 198 31.34 -34.18 -62.87
N ARG A 199 32.29 -34.87 -62.23
CA ARG A 199 33.69 -35.01 -62.63
C ARG A 199 34.29 -36.27 -61.98
N PRO A 200 35.41 -36.81 -62.51
CA PRO A 200 36.06 -37.96 -61.91
C PRO A 200 36.49 -37.70 -60.47
N GLU A 201 36.06 -38.53 -59.52
CA GLU A 201 36.27 -38.30 -58.08
C GLU A 201 36.11 -39.58 -57.26
N GLN A 202 36.69 -39.61 -56.06
CA GLN A 202 36.46 -40.68 -55.08
C GLN A 202 35.05 -40.58 -54.47
N VAL A 203 34.38 -41.73 -54.40
CA VAL A 203 33.05 -41.91 -53.81
C VAL A 203 33.18 -42.81 -52.59
N GLU A 204 33.00 -42.22 -51.42
CA GLU A 204 32.98 -42.93 -50.14
C GLU A 204 31.55 -43.25 -49.69
N LEU A 205 31.36 -44.47 -49.20
CA LEU A 205 30.08 -45.05 -48.81
C LEU A 205 30.24 -45.97 -47.59
N ASP A 206 29.24 -45.96 -46.71
CA ASP A 206 29.08 -47.00 -45.68
C ASP A 206 27.95 -47.94 -46.06
N ILE A 207 28.23 -49.24 -46.05
CA ILE A 207 27.30 -50.27 -46.48
C ILE A 207 27.11 -51.27 -45.35
N ILE A 208 25.85 -51.63 -45.07
CA ILE A 208 25.47 -52.65 -44.11
C ILE A 208 24.79 -53.79 -44.87
N ILE A 209 25.29 -55.02 -44.71
CA ILE A 209 24.83 -56.19 -45.45
C ILE A 209 24.49 -57.34 -44.50
N LYS A 210 23.29 -57.90 -44.64
CA LYS A 210 22.90 -59.13 -43.93
C LYS A 210 21.85 -59.90 -44.72
N ASN A 211 22.05 -61.19 -44.95
CA ASN A 211 21.09 -62.09 -45.62
C ASN A 211 20.60 -61.55 -46.98
N GLY A 212 21.48 -60.90 -47.74
CA GLY A 212 21.14 -60.29 -49.03
C GLY A 212 20.55 -58.87 -48.95
N LEU A 213 20.09 -58.42 -47.78
CA LEU A 213 19.68 -57.04 -47.55
C LEU A 213 20.90 -56.12 -47.59
N THR A 214 20.86 -55.09 -48.43
CA THR A 214 21.92 -54.09 -48.59
C THR A 214 21.37 -52.71 -48.23
N ILE A 215 21.93 -52.12 -47.18
CA ILE A 215 21.58 -50.78 -46.71
C ILE A 215 22.77 -49.87 -46.97
N VAL A 216 22.54 -48.77 -47.67
CA VAL A 216 23.53 -47.70 -47.85
C VAL A 216 23.27 -46.64 -46.78
N CYS A 217 24.30 -46.30 -46.02
CA CYS A 217 24.22 -45.33 -44.93
C CYS A 217 25.18 -44.16 -45.16
N GLU A 218 24.76 -42.97 -44.76
CA GLU A 218 25.65 -41.81 -44.63
C GLU A 218 25.45 -41.20 -43.25
N LEU A 219 26.56 -41.08 -42.52
CA LEU A 219 26.61 -40.42 -41.23
C LEU A 219 27.27 -39.06 -41.43
N LYS A 220 26.57 -37.99 -41.06
CA LYS A 220 27.11 -36.64 -41.10
C LYS A 220 26.73 -35.84 -39.86
N SER A 221 27.59 -34.93 -39.42
CA SER A 221 27.23 -33.95 -38.37
C SER A 221 26.12 -32.98 -38.80
N SER A 222 26.01 -32.71 -40.10
CA SER A 222 24.91 -31.94 -40.69
C SER A 222 24.72 -32.32 -42.16
N ILE A 223 23.48 -32.21 -42.67
CA ILE A 223 23.21 -32.43 -44.09
C ILE A 223 22.28 -31.36 -44.66
N ASP A 224 22.68 -30.80 -45.78
CA ASP A 224 21.93 -29.80 -46.53
C ASP A 224 21.24 -30.43 -47.75
N LYS A 225 20.48 -29.61 -48.49
CA LYS A 225 19.75 -30.06 -49.68
C LYS A 225 20.67 -30.67 -50.74
N ALA A 226 21.85 -30.07 -50.98
CA ALA A 226 22.79 -30.55 -51.99
C ALA A 226 23.43 -31.89 -51.56
N GLY A 227 23.83 -32.00 -50.30
CA GLY A 227 24.37 -33.23 -49.71
C GLY A 227 23.40 -34.39 -49.80
N MET A 228 22.09 -34.14 -49.64
CA MET A 228 21.05 -35.17 -49.79
C MET A 228 20.99 -35.72 -51.23
N TYR A 229 21.03 -34.86 -52.25
CA TYR A 229 21.08 -35.29 -53.66
C TYR A 229 22.38 -36.02 -53.99
N VAL A 230 23.51 -35.56 -53.45
CA VAL A 230 24.80 -36.25 -53.60
C VAL A 230 24.70 -37.66 -53.03
N PHE A 231 24.16 -37.83 -51.81
CA PHE A 231 24.00 -39.15 -51.21
C PHE A 231 23.11 -40.08 -52.05
N GLY A 232 21.99 -39.57 -52.59
CA GLY A 232 21.16 -40.32 -53.53
C GLY A 232 21.96 -40.85 -54.73
N ARG A 233 22.73 -39.99 -55.39
CA ARG A 233 23.59 -40.38 -56.53
C ARG A 233 24.68 -41.37 -56.12
N LYS A 234 25.30 -41.20 -54.96
CA LYS A 234 26.29 -42.18 -54.45
C LYS A 234 25.66 -43.57 -54.30
N SER A 235 24.45 -43.65 -53.77
CA SER A 235 23.73 -44.91 -53.59
C SER A 235 23.38 -45.58 -54.93
N GLU A 236 22.97 -44.79 -55.92
CA GLU A 236 22.67 -45.29 -57.27
C GLU A 236 23.95 -45.78 -57.98
N PHE A 237 25.03 -45.01 -57.85
CA PHE A 237 26.35 -45.38 -58.36
C PHE A 237 26.82 -46.71 -57.76
N TYR A 238 26.68 -46.90 -56.45
CA TYR A 238 26.99 -48.16 -55.78
C TYR A 238 26.18 -49.33 -56.36
N ALA A 239 24.86 -49.16 -56.44
CA ALA A 239 23.95 -50.20 -56.93
C ALA A 239 24.35 -50.66 -58.34
N LYS A 240 24.65 -49.70 -59.22
CA LYS A 240 25.08 -49.92 -60.60
C LYS A 240 26.46 -50.58 -60.67
N ASN A 241 27.46 -50.03 -59.98
CA ASN A 241 28.85 -50.47 -60.07
C ASN A 241 29.08 -51.86 -59.46
N GLN A 242 28.33 -52.20 -58.41
CA GLN A 242 28.46 -53.47 -57.70
C GLN A 242 27.42 -54.52 -58.13
N ASN A 243 26.59 -54.20 -59.14
CA ASN A 243 25.49 -55.02 -59.63
C ASN A 243 24.62 -55.58 -58.49
N ARG A 244 24.25 -54.70 -57.55
CA ARG A 244 23.58 -55.06 -56.29
C ARG A 244 22.37 -54.17 -56.09
N VAL A 245 21.28 -54.75 -55.60
CA VAL A 245 20.09 -53.97 -55.21
C VAL A 245 20.38 -53.28 -53.88
N VAL A 246 20.06 -51.99 -53.78
CA VAL A 246 20.05 -51.25 -52.52
C VAL A 246 18.63 -51.22 -52.00
N ASP A 247 18.39 -51.91 -50.88
CA ASP A 247 17.05 -52.05 -50.30
C ASP A 247 16.64 -50.82 -49.50
N ARG A 248 17.60 -50.17 -48.82
CA ARG A 248 17.35 -48.99 -47.98
C ARG A 248 18.49 -47.99 -48.09
N LYS A 249 18.13 -46.71 -48.03
CA LYS A 249 19.06 -45.57 -48.01
C LYS A 249 18.82 -44.78 -46.74
N ILE A 250 19.83 -44.68 -45.89
CA ILE A 250 19.67 -44.07 -44.56
C ILE A 250 20.68 -42.93 -44.38
N VAL A 251 20.19 -41.79 -43.92
CA VAL A 251 21.02 -40.68 -43.45
C VAL A 251 20.82 -40.54 -41.94
N ILE A 252 21.91 -40.56 -41.20
CA ILE A 252 21.91 -40.30 -39.75
C ILE A 252 22.64 -38.97 -39.55
N SER A 253 21.93 -37.97 -39.04
CA SER A 253 22.51 -36.65 -38.79
C SER A 253 21.73 -35.91 -37.70
N PRO A 254 22.40 -35.36 -36.67
CA PRO A 254 21.71 -34.58 -35.64
C PRO A 254 21.07 -33.31 -36.23
N MET A 255 21.56 -32.82 -37.38
CA MET A 255 21.07 -31.62 -38.05
C MET A 255 20.77 -31.91 -39.53
N VAL A 256 19.49 -31.92 -39.87
CA VAL A 256 19.01 -32.04 -41.26
C VAL A 256 18.36 -30.71 -41.62
N ASP A 257 18.86 -30.02 -42.66
CA ASP A 257 18.22 -28.80 -43.18
C ASP A 257 16.79 -29.13 -43.61
N GLU A 258 15.81 -28.32 -43.20
CA GLU A 258 14.39 -28.53 -43.55
C GLU A 258 14.17 -28.68 -45.06
N ARG A 259 14.98 -28.00 -45.88
CA ARG A 259 14.92 -28.06 -47.35
C ARG A 259 15.41 -29.39 -47.92
N ALA A 260 16.15 -30.18 -47.14
CA ALA A 260 16.61 -31.52 -47.52
C ALA A 260 15.56 -32.59 -47.25
N ILE A 261 14.60 -32.37 -46.33
CA ILE A 261 13.57 -33.34 -45.96
C ILE A 261 12.69 -33.75 -47.16
N PRO A 262 12.17 -32.81 -47.99
CA PRO A 262 11.40 -33.18 -49.19
C PRO A 262 12.23 -33.99 -50.20
N VAL A 263 13.54 -33.69 -50.31
CA VAL A 263 14.46 -34.42 -51.19
C VAL A 263 14.63 -35.85 -50.71
N ALA A 264 14.87 -36.04 -49.40
CA ALA A 264 15.00 -37.35 -48.79
C ALA A 264 13.76 -38.21 -49.08
N LYS A 265 12.56 -37.66 -48.84
CA LYS A 265 11.29 -38.33 -49.16
C LYS A 265 11.18 -38.71 -50.63
N SER A 266 11.50 -37.78 -51.54
CA SER A 266 11.39 -38.01 -52.99
C SER A 266 12.33 -39.09 -53.50
N LEU A 267 13.49 -39.25 -52.85
CA LEU A 267 14.50 -40.25 -53.22
C LEU A 267 14.34 -41.55 -52.41
N GLY A 268 13.36 -41.66 -51.50
CA GLY A 268 13.22 -42.83 -50.63
C GLY A 268 14.40 -42.98 -49.67
N ILE A 269 14.93 -41.88 -49.15
CA ILE A 269 15.99 -41.83 -48.15
C ILE A 269 15.35 -41.62 -46.77
N GLU A 270 15.65 -42.52 -45.86
CA GLU A 270 15.24 -42.44 -44.46
C GLU A 270 16.20 -41.54 -43.69
N THR A 271 15.67 -40.60 -42.91
CA THR A 271 16.48 -39.67 -42.10
C THR A 271 16.25 -39.96 -40.62
N TYR A 272 17.34 -40.07 -39.86
CA TYR A 272 17.30 -40.12 -38.39
C TYR A 272 18.02 -38.91 -37.83
N SER A 273 17.26 -38.03 -37.18
CA SER A 273 17.76 -36.75 -36.67
C SER A 273 17.40 -36.51 -35.20
N TYR A 274 18.01 -35.50 -34.59
CA TYR A 274 17.69 -35.12 -33.21
C TYR A 274 16.21 -34.72 -33.05
N ALA A 275 15.60 -34.17 -34.10
CA ALA A 275 14.18 -33.80 -34.11
C ALA A 275 13.24 -35.02 -34.04
N ASP A 276 13.69 -36.21 -34.44
CA ASP A 276 12.87 -37.43 -34.42
C ASP A 276 12.80 -38.08 -33.01
N MET A 277 13.62 -37.63 -32.06
CA MET A 277 13.64 -38.14 -30.67
C MET A 277 12.76 -37.33 -29.69
N VAL A 278 12.12 -36.25 -30.13
CA VAL A 278 11.22 -35.42 -29.31
C VAL A 278 9.76 -35.71 -29.66
N VAL A 279 9.34 -36.97 -29.52
CA VAL A 279 7.91 -37.31 -29.44
C VAL A 279 7.71 -38.28 -28.28
N SER A 280 7.55 -37.70 -27.08
CA SER A 280 6.87 -38.30 -25.93
C SER A 280 6.26 -37.18 -25.10
#